data_AF-A0AAC9FIW5-F1
#
_entry.id   AF-A0AAC9FIW5-F1
#
_cell.length_a   1.000
_cell.length_b   1.000
_cell.length_c   1.000
_cell.angle_alpha   90.00
_cell.angle_beta   90.00
_cell.angle_gamma   90.00
#
_symmetry.space_group_name_H-M   'P 1'
#
loop_
_entity.id
_entity.type
_entity.pdbx_description
1 polymer ?
#
loop_
_entity_poly.entity_id
_entity_poly.type
_entity_poly.pdbx_seq_one_letter_code
_entity_poly.pdbx_strand_id
1 'polypeptide(L)' 'MHGDYSAANQEKVANSYVASRYGSWSAAQSFWQANGWY' A
#
# COMPACT_ATOMS: atom_id res chain seq x y z
N MET A 1 14.25 -19.76 10.23
CA MET A 1 13.45 -18.74 10.93
C MET A 1 14.12 -17.40 10.68
N HIS A 2 13.63 -16.63 9.71
CA HIS A 2 13.71 -15.17 9.63
C HIS A 2 12.76 -14.81 8.48
N GLY A 3 11.50 -14.53 8.81
CA GLY A 3 10.64 -13.83 7.87
C GLY A 3 11.28 -12.46 7.70
N ASP A 4 11.78 -12.15 6.51
CA ASP A 4 12.39 -10.87 6.21
C ASP A 4 11.29 -9.78 6.20
N TYR A 5 10.85 -9.40 7.40
CA TYR A 5 10.06 -8.21 7.72
C TYR A 5 10.90 -6.95 7.60
N SER A 6 11.94 -6.96 6.76
CA SER A 6 12.70 -5.75 6.46
C SER A 6 11.73 -4.71 5.89
N ALA A 7 11.92 -3.45 6.30
CA ALA A 7 11.10 -2.34 5.81
C ALA A 7 11.04 -2.31 4.27
N ALA A 8 12.12 -2.74 3.60
CA ALA A 8 12.18 -2.89 2.15
C ALA A 8 11.19 -3.93 1.60
N ASN A 9 11.03 -5.08 2.25
CA ASN A 9 10.01 -6.07 1.84
C ASN A 9 8.60 -5.59 2.18
N GLN A 10 8.42 -4.89 3.31
CA GLN A 10 7.13 -4.32 3.69
C GLN A 10 6.67 -3.24 2.70
N GLU A 11 7.56 -2.33 2.31
CA GLU A 11 7.29 -1.32 1.28
C GLU A 11 7.04 -1.96 -0.08
N LYS A 12 7.78 -3.01 -0.44
CA LYS A 12 7.56 -3.71 -1.71
C LYS A 12 6.19 -4.39 -1.76
N VAL A 13 5.77 -5.04 -0.67
CA VAL A 13 4.45 -5.65 -0.53
C VAL A 13 3.36 -4.57 -0.52
N ALA A 14 3.53 -3.49 0.23
CA ALA A 14 2.60 -2.37 0.27
C ALA A 14 2.44 -1.69 -1.09
N ASN A 15 3.56 -1.41 -1.78
CA ASN A 15 3.56 -0.85 -3.12
C ASN A 15 2.88 -1.78 -4.12
N SER A 16 3.18 -3.08 -4.08
CA SER A 16 2.52 -4.06 -4.94
C SER A 16 1.02 -4.13 -4.69
N TYR A 17 0.59 -4.06 -3.43
CA TYR A 17 -0.81 -4.07 -3.05
C TYR A 17 -1.53 -2.80 -3.49
N VAL A 18 -0.94 -1.63 -3.24
CA VAL A 18 -1.49 -0.33 -3.65
C VAL A 18 -1.56 -0.22 -5.16
N ALA A 19 -0.52 -0.66 -5.88
CA ALA A 19 -0.53 -0.70 -7.34
C ALA A 19 -1.60 -1.65 -7.87
N SER A 20 -1.78 -2.83 -7.27
CA SER A 20 -2.77 -3.81 -7.74
C SER A 20 -4.21 -3.38 -7.43
N ARG A 21 -4.45 -2.77 -6.26
CA ARG A 21 -5.79 -2.41 -5.81
C ARG A 21 -6.24 -1.03 -6.29
N TYR A 22 -5.33 -0.07 -6.33
CA TYR A 22 -5.62 1.34 -6.60
C TYR A 22 -4.88 1.88 -7.83
N GLY A 23 -3.89 1.16 -8.38
CA GLY A 23 -3.07 1.61 -9.50
C GLY A 23 -1.92 2.53 -9.09
N SER A 24 -2.19 3.49 -8.20
CA SER A 24 -1.18 4.41 -7.66
C SER A 24 -1.51 4.84 -6.23
N TRP A 25 -0.51 5.35 -5.51
CA TRP A 25 -0.70 5.92 -4.19
C TRP A 25 -1.63 7.14 -4.19
N SER A 26 -1.58 7.97 -5.23
CA SER A 26 -2.50 9.10 -5.37
C SER A 26 -3.95 8.63 -5.50
N ALA A 27 -4.20 7.57 -6.27
CA ALA A 27 -5.54 6.98 -6.38
C ALA A 27 -5.99 6.33 -5.06
N ALA A 28 -5.08 5.68 -4.33
CA ALA A 28 -5.36 5.14 -3.00
C ALA A 28 -5.74 6.24 -1.99
N GLN A 29 -5.00 7.35 -2.00
CA GLN A 29 -5.27 8.51 -1.15
C GLN A 29 -6.64 9.13 -1.46
N SER A 30 -6.96 9.35 -2.73
CA SER A 30 -8.29 9.84 -3.13
C SER A 30 -9.40 8.87 -2.75
N PHE A 31 -9.17 7.56 -2.87
CA PHE A 31 -10.12 6.53 -2.42
C PHE A 31 -10.34 6.61 -0.90
N TRP A 32 -9.30 6.67 -0.07
CA TRP A 32 -9.46 6.74 1.39
C TRP A 32 -10.12 8.04 1.85
N GLN A 33 -9.79 9.17 1.22
CA GLN A 33 -10.45 10.46 1.46
C GLN A 33 -11.94 10.40 1.10
N ALA A 34 -12.29 9.78 -0.03
CA ALA A 34 -13.68 9.61 -0.45
C ALA A 34 -14.47 8.61 0.40
N ASN A 35 -13.79 7.60 0.96
CA ASN A 35 -14.41 6.57 1.80
C ASN A 35 -14.43 6.93 3.30
N GLY A 36 -13.90 8.08 3.71
CA GLY A 36 -13.99 8.59 5.08
C GLY A 36 -13.15 7.82 6.10
N TRP A 37 -12.05 7.20 5.69
CA TRP A 37 -11.14 6.46 6.58
C TRP A 37 -10.03 7.34 7.18
N TYR A 38 -10.14 8.67 7.04
CA TYR A 38 -9.18 9.64 7.57
C TYR A 38 -9.78 10.48 8.69
#